data_AF-A0A5J4RZU8-F1
#
_entry.id   AF-A0A5J4RZU8-F1
#
_cell.length_a   1.000
_cell.length_b   1.000
_cell.length_c   1.000
_cell.angle_alpha   90.00
_cell.angle_beta   90.00
_cell.angle_gamma   90.00
#
_symmetry.space_group_name_H-M   'P 1'
#
loop_
_entity.id
_entity.type
_entity.pdbx_description
1 polymer ?
#
loop_
_entity_poly.entity_id
_entity_poly.type
_entity_poly.pdbx_seq_one_letter_code
_entity_poly.pdbx_strand_id
1 'polypeptide(L)'
;MSKISIANQAGAIRSYFPDGCLYSSKDKLVWIGDITPSPISLTYTIKITYSYKDGVKAYVANPKPLPLATVKSRLPHVYSHEEQRLCLYYPSGKEWDSSKYLVHTIFPWASEWLFYYELWVVTGNWLGGGKYIELGEIGKVKEEQNEAK
;
A
#
# COMPACT_ATOMS: atom_id res chain seq x y z
N MET A 1 5.08 -22.22 -5.45
CA MET A 1 3.72 -22.19 -4.86
C MET A 1 2.72 -21.81 -5.92
N SER A 2 1.49 -22.35 -5.86
CA SER A 2 0.43 -22.05 -6.83
C SER A 2 -0.15 -20.66 -6.56
N LYS A 3 -0.55 -19.97 -7.63
CA LYS A 3 -1.13 -18.62 -7.57
C LYS A 3 -2.60 -18.74 -7.15
N ILE A 4 -3.08 -17.87 -6.28
CA ILE A 4 -4.51 -17.77 -6.00
C ILE A 4 -5.19 -17.11 -7.21
N SER A 5 -6.27 -17.72 -7.69
CA SER A 5 -7.01 -17.19 -8.84
C SER A 5 -7.65 -15.83 -8.54
N ILE A 6 -7.81 -14.97 -9.55
CA ILE A 6 -8.53 -13.69 -9.40
C ILE A 6 -9.95 -13.91 -8.88
N ALA A 7 -10.63 -14.98 -9.32
CA ALA A 7 -11.96 -15.35 -8.83
C ALA A 7 -11.94 -15.67 -7.32
N ASN A 8 -10.94 -16.41 -6.84
CA ASN A 8 -10.81 -16.71 -5.41
C ASN A 8 -10.44 -15.47 -4.60
N GLN A 9 -9.55 -14.61 -5.11
CA GLN A 9 -9.27 -13.31 -4.49
C GLN A 9 -10.54 -12.47 -4.39
N ALA A 10 -11.34 -12.41 -5.46
CA ALA A 10 -12.58 -11.66 -5.50
C ALA A 10 -13.63 -12.21 -4.51
N GLY A 11 -13.79 -13.53 -4.45
CA GLY A 11 -14.68 -14.18 -3.48
C GLY A 11 -14.29 -13.86 -2.04
N ALA A 12 -13.00 -13.93 -1.72
CA ALA A 12 -12.50 -13.57 -0.40
C ALA A 12 -12.75 -12.08 -0.08
N ILE A 13 -12.47 -11.17 -1.02
CA ILE A 13 -12.73 -9.74 -0.83
C ILE A 13 -14.21 -9.47 -0.56
N ARG A 14 -15.13 -10.07 -1.34
CA ARG A 14 -16.58 -9.90 -1.11
C ARG A 14 -17.02 -10.40 0.27
N SER A 15 -16.37 -11.44 0.79
CA SER A 15 -16.70 -11.99 2.12
C SER A 15 -16.25 -11.09 3.27
N TYR A 16 -15.11 -10.42 3.15
CA TYR A 16 -14.56 -9.56 4.20
C TYR A 16 -15.03 -8.10 4.09
N PHE A 17 -15.27 -7.63 2.87
CA PHE A 17 -15.63 -6.23 2.56
C PHE A 17 -16.85 -6.19 1.65
N PRO A 18 -18.04 -6.59 2.15
CA PRO A 18 -19.25 -6.72 1.33
C PRO A 18 -19.76 -5.39 0.77
N ASP A 19 -19.50 -4.28 1.47
CA ASP A 19 -19.95 -2.94 1.07
C ASP A 19 -19.04 -2.27 0.03
N GLY A 20 -17.88 -2.88 -0.27
CA GLY A 20 -16.94 -2.34 -1.25
C GLY A 20 -17.32 -2.66 -2.70
N CYS A 21 -17.11 -1.70 -3.59
CA CYS A 21 -17.27 -1.85 -5.03
C CYS A 21 -16.14 -2.71 -5.61
N LEU A 22 -16.47 -3.94 -6.03
CA LEU A 22 -15.52 -4.88 -6.62
C LEU A 22 -15.80 -5.14 -8.11
N TYR A 23 -14.80 -4.87 -8.94
CA TYR A 23 -14.74 -5.25 -10.35
C TYR A 23 -13.63 -6.27 -10.56
N SER A 24 -13.93 -7.37 -11.28
CA SER A 24 -12.94 -8.39 -11.60
C SER A 24 -13.13 -8.93 -13.01
N SER A 25 -12.02 -9.13 -13.72
CA SER A 25 -11.90 -9.85 -14.99
C SER A 25 -11.03 -11.10 -14.79
N LYS A 26 -10.65 -11.76 -15.88
CA LYS A 26 -9.74 -12.92 -15.86
C LYS A 26 -8.36 -12.59 -15.30
N ASP A 27 -7.89 -11.36 -15.50
CA ASP A 27 -6.51 -10.92 -15.29
C ASP A 27 -6.37 -9.73 -14.34
N LYS A 28 -7.48 -9.05 -14.03
CA LYS A 28 -7.49 -7.81 -13.26
C LYS A 28 -8.55 -7.84 -12.18
N LEU A 29 -8.21 -7.27 -11.04
CA LEU A 29 -9.11 -7.02 -9.93
C LEU A 29 -8.97 -5.56 -9.51
N VAL A 30 -10.11 -4.89 -9.29
CA VAL A 30 -10.17 -3.54 -8.74
C VAL A 30 -11.21 -3.54 -7.65
N TRP A 31 -10.80 -3.17 -6.44
CA TRP A 31 -11.67 -2.94 -5.31
C TRP A 31 -11.60 -1.47 -4.89
N ILE A 32 -12.75 -0.87 -4.61
CA ILE A 32 -12.87 0.47 -4.04
C ILE A 32 -13.83 0.37 -2.86
N GLY A 33 -13.41 0.81 -1.69
CA GLY A 33 -14.26 0.82 -0.52
C GLY A 33 -13.57 1.49 0.66
N ASP A 34 -14.28 1.52 1.78
CA ASP A 34 -13.85 2.27 2.94
C ASP A 34 -13.08 1.40 3.93
N ILE A 35 -12.04 1.99 4.52
CA ILE A 35 -11.26 1.41 5.61
C ILE A 35 -11.26 2.42 6.76
N THR A 36 -11.61 1.94 7.96
CA THR A 36 -11.50 2.70 9.21
C THR A 36 -10.52 1.95 10.10
N PRO A 37 -9.25 2.42 10.25
CA PRO A 37 -8.17 1.63 10.85
C PRO A 37 -8.41 1.17 12.28
N SER A 38 -9.13 1.97 13.06
CA SER A 38 -9.52 1.68 14.44
C SER A 38 -10.88 2.34 14.73
N PRO A 39 -11.59 1.98 15.80
CA PRO A 39 -12.89 2.58 16.13
C PRO A 39 -12.88 4.12 16.32
N ILE A 40 -11.70 4.72 16.54
CA ILE A 40 -11.54 6.17 16.71
C ILE A 40 -10.86 6.86 15.52
N SER A 41 -10.45 6.08 14.51
CA SER A 41 -9.80 6.59 13.31
C SER A 41 -10.82 7.23 12.35
N LEU A 42 -10.32 8.05 11.44
CA LEU A 42 -11.10 8.52 10.31
C LEU A 42 -11.36 7.38 9.32
N THR A 43 -12.40 7.54 8.52
CA THR A 43 -12.70 6.64 7.41
C THR A 43 -12.05 7.13 6.12
N TYR A 44 -11.38 6.22 5.42
CA TYR A 44 -10.68 6.49 4.17
C TYR A 44 -11.24 5.62 3.06
N THR A 45 -11.55 6.21 1.91
CA THR A 45 -11.86 5.43 0.71
C THR A 45 -10.55 5.01 0.07
N ILE A 46 -10.33 3.71 -0.04
CA ILE A 46 -9.14 3.09 -0.61
C ILE A 46 -9.48 2.42 -1.93
N LYS A 47 -8.58 2.56 -2.90
CA LYS A 47 -8.61 1.82 -4.16
C LYS A 47 -7.46 0.81 -4.18
N ILE A 48 -7.78 -0.46 -4.40
CA ILE A 48 -6.82 -1.54 -4.58
C ILE A 48 -6.96 -2.08 -6.00
N THR A 49 -5.85 -2.15 -6.73
CA THR A 49 -5.79 -2.78 -8.04
C THR A 49 -4.80 -3.94 -8.00
N TYR A 50 -5.17 -5.06 -8.60
CA TYR A 50 -4.32 -6.25 -8.69
C TYR A 50 -4.36 -6.86 -10.08
N SER A 51 -3.19 -7.20 -10.62
CA SER A 51 -3.03 -8.10 -11.77
C SER A 51 -1.81 -8.98 -11.55
N TYR A 52 -1.74 -10.14 -12.22
CA TYR A 52 -0.54 -10.97 -12.15
C TYR A 52 0.71 -10.30 -12.74
N LYS A 53 0.51 -9.36 -13.67
CA LYS A 53 1.59 -8.66 -14.36
C LYS A 53 2.13 -7.49 -13.54
N ASP A 54 1.23 -6.68 -12.98
CA ASP A 54 1.59 -5.40 -12.36
C ASP A 54 1.65 -5.48 -10.82
N GLY A 55 1.33 -6.63 -10.25
CA GLY A 55 1.24 -6.82 -8.81
C GLY A 55 0.07 -6.04 -8.21
N VAL A 56 0.19 -5.71 -6.93
CA VAL A 56 -0.84 -4.99 -6.19
C VAL A 56 -0.44 -3.53 -6.03
N LYS A 57 -1.41 -2.63 -6.19
CA LYS A 57 -1.25 -1.20 -5.92
C LYS A 57 -2.43 -0.75 -5.06
N ALA A 58 -2.13 -0.05 -3.98
CA ALA A 58 -3.11 0.53 -3.07
C ALA A 58 -3.00 2.06 -3.09
N TYR A 59 -4.14 2.73 -3.09
CA TYR A 59 -4.24 4.18 -3.19
C TYR A 59 -5.25 4.70 -2.18
N VAL A 60 -4.96 5.85 -1.58
CA VAL A 60 -5.98 6.61 -0.87
C VAL A 60 -6.73 7.46 -1.89
N ALA A 61 -7.99 7.12 -2.13
CA ALA A 61 -8.87 7.80 -3.08
C ALA A 61 -9.62 8.97 -2.43
N ASN A 62 -9.95 8.87 -1.14
CA ASN A 62 -10.54 9.96 -0.36
C ASN A 62 -10.05 9.89 1.11
N PRO A 63 -9.63 11.03 1.71
CA PRO A 63 -9.44 12.34 1.08
C PRO A 63 -8.26 12.37 0.11
N LYS A 64 -8.35 13.26 -0.88
CA LYS A 64 -7.29 13.51 -1.86
C LYS A 64 -7.24 15.01 -2.23
N PRO A 65 -6.17 15.75 -1.87
CA PRO A 65 -4.97 15.27 -1.19
C PRO A 65 -5.20 14.91 0.29
N LEU A 66 -4.36 14.02 0.82
CA LEU A 66 -4.21 13.72 2.23
C LEU A 66 -3.50 14.91 2.90
N PRO A 67 -3.99 15.35 4.06
CA PRO A 67 -3.28 16.32 4.87
C PRO A 67 -1.83 15.91 5.15
N LEU A 68 -0.95 16.91 5.15
CA LEU A 68 0.44 16.72 5.57
C LEU A 68 0.60 17.15 7.03
N ALA A 69 1.49 16.47 7.74
CA ALA A 69 1.92 16.94 9.05
C ALA A 69 2.55 18.33 8.95
N THR A 70 2.48 19.10 10.03
CA THR A 70 3.10 20.44 10.09
C THR A 70 4.56 20.37 9.66
N VAL A 71 5.00 21.35 8.85
CA VAL A 71 6.33 21.46 8.21
C VAL A 71 6.76 20.32 7.27
N LYS A 72 5.91 19.34 6.96
CA LYS A 72 6.23 18.29 5.97
C LYS A 72 5.74 18.70 4.58
N SER A 73 6.54 18.38 3.57
CA SER A 73 6.26 18.67 2.16
C SER A 73 5.80 17.46 1.35
N ARG A 74 5.82 16.25 1.94
CA ARG A 74 5.49 15.00 1.26
C ARG A 74 4.93 13.96 2.24
N LEU A 75 4.05 13.09 1.73
CA LEU A 75 3.59 11.91 2.46
C LEU A 75 4.75 10.93 2.73
N PRO A 76 4.79 10.30 3.92
CA PRO A 76 5.74 9.25 4.22
C PRO A 76 5.36 7.96 3.49
N HIS A 77 6.31 7.07 3.21
CA HIS A 77 6.05 5.70 2.74
C HIS A 77 5.00 5.57 1.62
N VAL A 78 5.15 6.38 0.57
CA VAL A 78 4.36 6.31 -0.67
C VAL A 78 5.28 6.09 -1.88
N TYR A 79 4.81 5.31 -2.85
CA TYR A 79 5.44 5.21 -4.18
C TYR A 79 5.22 6.47 -5.03
N SER A 80 4.07 7.14 -4.87
CA SER A 80 3.78 8.43 -5.47
C SER A 80 2.95 9.26 -4.50
N HIS A 81 3.40 10.50 -4.28
CA HIS A 81 2.73 11.45 -3.41
C HIS A 81 1.45 11.99 -4.08
N GLU A 82 1.55 12.31 -5.36
CA GLU A 82 0.48 12.90 -6.19
C GLU A 82 -0.66 11.89 -6.38
N GLU A 83 -0.32 10.62 -6.63
CA GLU A 83 -1.32 9.56 -6.74
C GLU A 83 -1.83 9.07 -5.38
N GLN A 84 -1.09 9.34 -4.30
CA GLN A 84 -1.27 8.75 -2.96
C GLN A 84 -1.17 7.23 -2.98
N ARG A 85 -0.19 6.73 -3.74
CA ARG A 85 0.06 5.29 -3.90
C ARG A 85 0.88 4.79 -2.72
N LEU A 86 0.29 3.98 -1.86
CA LEU A 86 0.89 3.50 -0.62
C LEU A 86 2.05 2.52 -0.89
N CYS A 87 3.12 2.63 -0.11
CA CYS A 87 4.20 1.64 -0.06
C CYS A 87 3.90 0.61 1.02
N LEU A 88 3.17 -0.46 0.67
CA LEU A 88 2.73 -1.49 1.63
C LEU A 88 3.64 -2.71 1.71
N TYR A 89 4.44 -2.96 0.68
CA TYR A 89 5.37 -4.10 0.62
C TYR A 89 6.43 -3.82 -0.44
N TYR A 90 7.62 -4.41 -0.30
CA TYR A 90 8.62 -4.36 -1.36
C TYR A 90 8.39 -5.47 -2.39
N PRO A 91 8.17 -5.17 -3.69
CA PRO A 91 8.03 -6.21 -4.72
C PRO A 91 9.23 -7.16 -4.79
N SER A 92 10.43 -6.66 -4.47
CA SER A 92 11.67 -7.45 -4.39
C SER A 92 11.89 -8.11 -3.03
N GLY A 93 11.15 -7.73 -1.99
CA GLY A 93 11.38 -8.12 -0.59
C GLY A 93 10.86 -9.51 -0.21
N LYS A 94 10.23 -10.25 -1.13
CA LYS A 94 9.57 -11.55 -0.88
C LYS A 94 8.45 -11.52 0.19
N GLU A 95 8.08 -10.34 0.69
CA GLU A 95 7.04 -10.15 1.72
C GLU A 95 5.66 -10.57 1.20
N TRP A 96 5.41 -10.31 -0.09
CA TRP A 96 4.16 -10.65 -0.74
C TRP A 96 4.38 -11.28 -2.11
N ASP A 97 3.55 -12.28 -2.44
CA ASP A 97 3.46 -12.87 -3.75
C ASP A 97 2.02 -13.38 -4.02
N SER A 98 1.73 -13.74 -5.26
CA SER A 98 0.38 -14.13 -5.71
C SER A 98 -0.20 -15.41 -5.07
N SER A 99 0.56 -16.14 -4.25
CA SER A 99 0.06 -17.26 -3.46
C SER A 99 -0.63 -16.83 -2.16
N LYS A 100 -0.61 -15.53 -1.82
CA LYS A 100 -1.23 -14.96 -0.61
C LYS A 100 -2.53 -14.21 -0.94
N TYR A 101 -3.53 -14.34 -0.08
CA TYR A 101 -4.77 -13.59 -0.20
C TYR A 101 -4.54 -12.11 0.10
N LEU A 102 -5.09 -11.23 -0.74
CA LEU A 102 -5.00 -9.77 -0.53
C LEU A 102 -5.62 -9.37 0.82
N VAL A 103 -6.73 -10.00 1.20
CA VAL A 103 -7.44 -9.73 2.45
C VAL A 103 -6.63 -10.08 3.71
N HIS A 104 -5.60 -10.92 3.60
CA HIS A 104 -4.74 -11.30 4.72
C HIS A 104 -3.41 -10.54 4.74
N THR A 105 -3.14 -9.71 3.74
CA THR A 105 -1.88 -8.97 3.63
C THR A 105 -2.13 -7.51 3.30
N ILE A 106 -2.56 -7.22 2.07
CA ILE A 106 -2.66 -5.86 1.53
C ILE A 106 -3.70 -5.01 2.27
N PHE A 107 -4.86 -5.59 2.59
CA PHE A 107 -5.90 -4.86 3.32
C PHE A 107 -5.47 -4.52 4.76
N PRO A 108 -4.98 -5.49 5.56
CA PRO A 108 -4.38 -5.19 6.87
C PRO A 108 -3.24 -4.17 6.80
N TRP A 109 -2.31 -4.29 5.84
CA TRP A 109 -1.21 -3.34 5.70
C TRP A 109 -1.68 -1.94 5.28
N ALA A 110 -2.72 -1.83 4.45
CA ALA A 110 -3.33 -0.53 4.13
C ALA A 110 -3.93 0.11 5.37
N SER A 111 -4.65 -0.68 6.17
CA SER A 111 -5.22 -0.24 7.46
C SER A 111 -4.12 0.21 8.43
N GLU A 112 -3.05 -0.56 8.56
CA GLU A 112 -1.91 -0.24 9.41
C GLU A 112 -1.19 1.04 8.95
N TRP A 113 -0.95 1.19 7.64
CA TRP A 113 -0.36 2.40 7.08
C TRP A 113 -1.21 3.64 7.42
N LEU A 114 -2.54 3.54 7.28
CA LEU A 114 -3.46 4.62 7.62
C LEU A 114 -3.43 4.96 9.12
N PHE A 115 -3.39 3.95 9.99
CA PHE A 115 -3.25 4.15 11.44
C PHE A 115 -1.99 4.94 11.79
N TYR A 116 -0.83 4.55 11.24
CA TYR A 116 0.42 5.28 11.46
C TYR A 116 0.48 6.62 10.74
N TYR A 117 -0.23 6.78 9.63
CA TYR A 117 -0.42 8.07 8.98
C TYR A 117 -1.15 9.06 9.89
N GLU A 118 -2.21 8.64 10.59
CA GLU A 118 -2.91 9.51 11.54
C GLU A 118 -1.97 10.02 12.65
N LEU A 119 -1.15 9.13 13.21
CA LEU A 119 -0.11 9.51 14.18
C LEU A 119 0.95 10.42 13.56
N TRP A 120 1.35 10.17 12.32
CA TRP A 120 2.33 10.97 11.60
C TRP A 120 1.82 12.40 11.34
N VAL A 121 0.55 12.58 10.99
CA VAL A 121 -0.06 13.92 10.81
C VAL A 121 0.09 14.77 12.07
N VAL A 122 -0.10 14.15 13.25
CA VAL A 122 -0.01 14.83 14.54
C VAL A 122 1.44 15.07 14.98
N THR A 123 2.29 14.05 14.84
CA THR A 123 3.64 14.05 15.44
C THR A 123 4.75 14.48 14.49
N GLY A 124 4.52 14.42 13.18
CA GLY A 124 5.54 14.57 12.14
C GLY A 124 6.55 13.41 12.05
N ASN A 125 6.41 12.37 12.88
CA ASN A 125 7.33 11.23 12.96
C ASN A 125 6.64 9.96 12.46
N TRP A 126 7.28 9.25 11.53
CA TRP A 126 6.71 8.02 10.98
C TRP A 126 7.04 6.85 11.90
N LEU A 127 6.00 6.15 12.37
CA LEU A 127 6.11 5.02 13.30
C LEU A 127 5.74 3.68 12.67
N GLY A 128 5.26 3.67 11.42
CA GLY A 128 4.69 2.49 10.77
C GLY A 128 5.68 1.50 10.17
N GLY A 129 6.94 1.54 10.61
CA GLY A 129 8.01 0.69 10.08
C GLY A 129 8.20 0.84 8.57
N GLY A 130 8.67 -0.23 7.92
CA GLY A 130 9.07 -0.25 6.52
C GLY A 130 10.46 0.37 6.31
N LYS A 131 11.24 -0.21 5.40
CA LYS A 131 12.47 0.47 4.96
C LYS A 131 12.07 1.70 4.14
N TYR A 132 12.77 2.81 4.29
CA TYR A 132 12.75 3.91 3.34
C TYR A 132 14.14 3.92 2.73
N ILE A 133 14.28 3.63 1.43
CA ILE A 133 15.56 3.86 0.77
C ILE A 133 15.59 5.36 0.49
N GLU A 134 16.35 6.11 1.28
CA GLU A 134 16.68 7.47 0.87
C GLU A 134 17.42 7.39 -0.47
N LEU A 135 17.05 8.25 -1.43
CA LEU A 135 17.72 8.33 -2.73
C LEU A 135 19.25 8.51 -2.60
N GLY A 136 19.75 8.95 -1.42
CA GLY A 136 21.17 9.03 -1.09
C GLY A 136 21.89 7.68 -0.91
N GLU A 137 21.19 6.59 -0.55
CA GLU A 137 21.81 5.26 -0.41
C GLU A 137 22.07 4.58 -1.77
N ILE A 138 21.30 4.95 -2.80
CA ILE A 138 21.50 4.48 -4.18
C ILE A 138 22.80 5.04 -4.78
N GLY A 139 23.25 6.21 -4.30
CA GLY A 139 24.54 6.79 -4.66
C GLY A 139 25.72 5.97 -4.14
N LYS A 140 25.67 5.58 -2.86
CA LYS A 140 26.74 4.82 -2.20
C LYS A 140 26.92 3.41 -2.77
N VAL A 141 25.83 2.73 -3.09
CA VAL A 141 25.86 1.39 -3.71
C VAL A 141 26.47 1.42 -5.13
N LYS A 142 26.38 2.55 -5.85
CA LYS A 142 26.99 2.71 -7.18
C LYS A 142 28.47 3.06 -7.11
N GLU A 143 28.93 3.76 -6.08
CA GLU A 143 30.35 4.09 -5.89
C GLU A 143 31.16 2.84 -5.50
N GLU A 144 30.66 2.02 -4.56
CA GLU A 144 31.33 0.78 -4.15
C GLU A 144 31.45 -0.26 -5.29
N GLN A 145 30.54 -0.24 -6.27
CA GLN A 145 30.60 -1.12 -7.45
C GLN A 145 31.52 -0.61 -8.57
N ASN A 146 31.90 0.68 -8.55
CA ASN A 146 32.80 1.27 -9.52
C ASN A 146 34.27 1.31 -9.04
N GLU A 147 34.51 1.28 -7.73
CA GLU A 147 35.86 1.21 -7.15
C GLU A 147 36.43 -0.23 -7.11
N ALA A 148 35.58 -1.24 -7.31
CA ALA A 148 35.97 -2.65 -7.39
C ALA A 148 36.26 -3.12 -8.84
N LYS A 149 36.54 -2.19 -9.76
CA LYS A 149 36.84 -2.48 -11.18
C LYS A 149 38.20 -1.94 -11.62
#